data_AF-A0A101XZL3-F1
#
_entry.id   AF-A0A101XZL3-F1
#
_cell.length_a   1.000
_cell.length_b   1.000
_cell.length_c   1.000
_cell.angle_alpha   90.00
_cell.angle_beta   90.00
_cell.angle_gamma   90.00
#
_symmetry.space_group_name_H-M   'P 1'
#
loop_
_entity.id
_entity.type
_entity.pdbx_description
1 polymer ?
#
loop_
_entity_poly.entity_id
_entity_poly.type
_entity_poly.pdbx_seq_one_letter_code
_entity_poly.pdbx_strand_id
1 'polypeptide(L)'
;MSKEYSRVYIESVKQELLSRLGLKQVYFKGQSGDDLLYEATGFDRGTSHKFCVRTKNGSVDEAVGGKWMKVRGFTVKSKNLN
;
A
#
# COMPACT_ATOMS: atom_id res chain seq x y z
N MET A 1 -1.68 21.12 -5.26
CA MET A 1 -1.30 20.16 -6.33
C MET A 1 -0.96 18.84 -5.65
N SER A 2 -1.49 17.72 -6.13
CA SER A 2 -1.12 16.38 -5.61
C SER A 2 0.32 16.07 -6.00
N LYS A 3 1.10 15.54 -5.06
CA LYS A 3 2.47 15.11 -5.35
C LYS A 3 2.42 13.87 -6.24
N GLU A 4 3.05 13.94 -7.41
CA GLU A 4 3.21 12.75 -8.25
C GLU A 4 4.46 12.01 -7.82
N TYR A 5 4.28 10.78 -7.35
CA TYR A 5 5.39 9.95 -6.89
C TYR A 5 6.09 9.23 -8.04
N SER A 6 7.40 9.06 -7.93
CA SER A 6 8.19 8.34 -8.94
C SER A 6 7.78 6.87 -9.01
N ARG A 7 7.89 6.28 -10.21
CA ARG A 7 7.64 4.85 -10.41
C ARG A 7 8.50 3.96 -9.51
N VAL A 8 9.75 4.36 -9.27
CA VAL A 8 10.69 3.64 -8.40
C VAL A 8 10.16 3.59 -6.97
N TYR A 9 9.67 4.72 -6.44
CA TYR A 9 9.07 4.76 -5.11
C TYR A 9 7.79 3.93 -5.03
N ILE A 10 6.90 4.04 -6.02
CA ILE A 10 5.65 3.27 -6.06
C ILE A 10 5.94 1.76 -6.03
N GLU A 11 6.94 1.30 -6.79
CA GLU A 11 7.33 -0.10 -6.80
C GLU A 11 8.06 -0.54 -5.52
N SER A 12 8.86 0.32 -4.88
CA SER A 12 9.48 -0.03 -3.60
C SER A 12 8.43 -0.24 -2.49
N VAL A 13 7.42 0.64 -2.44
CA VAL A 13 6.27 0.47 -1.54
C VAL A 13 5.50 -0.82 -1.85
N LYS A 14 5.29 -1.13 -3.14
CA LYS A 14 4.63 -2.37 -3.56
C LYS A 14 5.37 -3.61 -3.06
N GLN A 15 6.70 -3.63 -3.16
CA GLN A 15 7.53 -4.75 -2.67
C GLN A 15 7.47 -4.88 -1.15
N GLU A 16 7.39 -3.78 -0.40
CA GLU A 16 7.22 -3.84 1.05
C GLU A 16 5.87 -4.43 1.46
N LEU A 17 4.78 -4.05 0.78
CA LEU A 17 3.47 -4.68 1.02
C LEU A 17 3.53 -6.18 0.71
N LEU A 18 4.07 -6.54 -0.45
CA LEU A 18 4.16 -7.93 -0.91
C LEU A 18 4.93 -8.82 0.07
N SER A 19 6.12 -8.40 0.47
CA SER A 19 7.08 -9.22 1.25
C SER A 19 6.74 -9.36 2.73
N ARG A 20 5.98 -8.43 3.31
CA ARG A 20 5.82 -8.31 4.76
C ARG A 20 4.39 -8.51 5.28
N LEU A 21 3.41 -8.61 4.38
CA LEU A 21 1.99 -8.79 4.74
C LEU A 21 1.43 -10.16 4.31
N GLY A 22 2.28 -11.11 3.91
CA GLY A 22 1.79 -12.43 3.46
C GLY A 22 0.87 -12.31 2.24
N LEU A 23 1.25 -11.48 1.27
CA LEU A 23 0.50 -11.29 0.03
C LEU A 23 1.16 -12.08 -1.10
N LYS A 24 0.34 -12.60 -2.01
CA LYS A 24 0.79 -13.31 -3.20
C LYS A 24 1.08 -12.37 -4.36
N GLN A 25 0.23 -11.35 -4.55
CA GLN A 25 0.38 -10.34 -5.60
C GLN A 25 -0.11 -8.99 -5.09
N VAL A 26 0.53 -7.90 -5.52
CA VAL A 26 0.15 -6.52 -5.21
C VAL A 26 0.21 -5.69 -6.49
N TYR A 27 -0.81 -4.88 -6.75
CA TYR A 27 -0.94 -4.01 -7.91
C TYR A 27 -1.16 -2.58 -7.46
N PHE A 28 -0.45 -1.64 -8.09
CA PHE A 28 -0.71 -0.23 -7.92
C PHE A 28 -1.99 0.16 -8.66
N LYS A 29 -2.88 0.88 -7.99
CA LYS A 29 -4.19 1.31 -8.55
C LYS A 29 -4.26 2.79 -8.85
N GLY A 30 -3.39 3.58 -8.25
CA GLY A 30 -3.35 5.02 -8.44
C GLY A 30 -3.09 5.76 -7.13
N GLN A 31 -3.34 7.06 -7.18
CA GLN A 31 -3.05 7.99 -6.09
C GLN A 31 -4.34 8.72 -5.72
N SER A 32 -4.50 9.02 -4.43
CA SER A 32 -5.58 9.87 -3.95
C SER A 32 -4.98 10.94 -3.04
N GLY A 33 -4.90 12.17 -3.53
CA GLY A 33 -4.13 13.23 -2.87
C GLY A 33 -2.65 12.83 -2.80
N ASP A 34 -2.13 12.68 -1.57
CA ASP A 34 -0.75 12.24 -1.34
C ASP A 34 -0.66 10.72 -1.06
N ASP A 35 -1.78 10.00 -1.03
CA ASP A 35 -1.80 8.60 -0.63
C ASP A 35 -1.72 7.66 -1.83
N LEU A 36 -1.05 6.52 -1.67
CA LEU A 36 -0.92 5.48 -2.69
C LEU A 36 -1.94 4.37 -2.45
N LEU A 37 -2.65 3.96 -3.51
CA LEU A 37 -3.66 2.92 -3.46
C LEU A 37 -3.14 1.64 -4.12
N TYR A 38 -3.32 0.52 -3.42
CA TYR A 38 -2.93 -0.81 -3.90
C TYR A 38 -4.07 -1.81 -3.76
N GLU A 39 -4.13 -2.75 -4.70
CA GLU A 39 -4.94 -3.96 -4.59
C GLU A 39 -4.00 -5.15 -4.45
N ALA A 40 -4.39 -6.15 -3.66
CA ALA A 40 -3.58 -7.33 -3.47
C ALA A 40 -4.42 -8.60 -3.34
N THR A 41 -3.77 -9.74 -3.53
CA THR A 41 -4.33 -11.06 -3.25
C THR A 41 -3.52 -11.75 -2.16
N GLY A 42 -4.20 -12.27 -1.13
CA GLY A 42 -3.58 -13.02 -0.05
C GLY A 42 -3.17 -14.44 -0.48
N PHE A 43 -2.39 -15.13 0.36
CA PHE A 43 -2.06 -16.55 0.14
C PHE A 43 -3.27 -17.48 0.29
N ASP A 44 -4.20 -17.15 1.18
CA ASP A 44 -5.41 -17.94 1.39
C ASP A 44 -6.47 -17.63 0.32
N ARG A 45 -6.76 -18.67 -0.48
CA ARG A 45 -7.83 -18.81 -1.49
C ARG A 45 -8.56 -17.51 -1.89
N GLY A 46 -7.87 -16.66 -2.65
CA GLY A 46 -8.51 -15.59 -3.44
C GLY A 46 -8.98 -14.38 -2.63
N THR A 47 -8.58 -14.24 -1.36
CA THR A 47 -8.91 -13.05 -0.57
C THR A 47 -8.31 -11.82 -1.25
N SER A 48 -9.17 -10.89 -1.66
CA SER A 48 -8.78 -9.61 -2.26
C SER A 48 -8.68 -8.56 -1.16
N HIS A 49 -7.55 -7.86 -1.13
CA HIS A 49 -7.26 -6.80 -0.18
C HIS A 49 -7.12 -5.47 -0.92
N LYS A 50 -7.47 -4.39 -0.25
CA LYS A 50 -7.19 -3.02 -0.72
C LYS A 50 -6.41 -2.31 0.36
N PHE A 51 -5.32 -1.67 -0.02
CA PHE A 51 -4.45 -0.92 0.87
C PHE A 51 -4.39 0.55 0.47
N CYS A 52 -4.39 1.42 1.48
CA CYS A 52 -4.11 2.83 1.36
C CYS A 52 -2.84 3.13 2.15
N VAL A 53 -1.78 3.54 1.46
CA VAL A 53 -0.50 3.91 2.07
C VAL A 53 -0.46 5.41 2.25
N ARG A 54 -0.40 5.85 3.51
CA ARG A 54 -0.29 7.25 3.91
C ARG A 54 1.16 7.70 3.80
N THR A 55 1.55 8.24 2.66
CA THR A 55 2.94 8.58 2.36
C THR A 55 3.56 9.58 3.33
N LYS A 56 2.75 10.45 3.94
CA LYS A 56 3.21 11.45 4.94
C LYS A 56 3.84 10.82 6.17
N ASN A 57 3.38 9.65 6.60
CA ASN A 57 3.83 9.00 7.83
C ASN A 57 4.16 7.50 7.66
N GLY A 58 4.05 6.98 6.43
CA GLY A 58 4.30 5.58 6.09
C GLY A 58 3.27 4.59 6.66
N SER A 59 2.18 5.05 7.28
CA SER A 59 1.15 4.13 7.79
C SER A 59 0.33 3.53 6.66
N VAL A 60 -0.21 2.34 6.92
CA VAL A 60 -1.01 1.60 5.94
C VAL A 60 -2.35 1.27 6.55
N ASP A 61 -3.41 1.57 5.81
CA ASP A 61 -4.76 1.15 6.11
C ASP A 61 -5.18 0.06 5.13
N GLU A 62 -5.94 -0.91 5.60
CA GLU A 62 -6.55 -1.98 4.81
C GLU A 62 -8.08 -1.83 4.80
N ALA A 63 -8.71 -2.05 3.66
CA ALA A 63 -10.17 -2.07 3.57
C ALA A 63 -10.71 -3.42 4.08
N VAL A 64 -11.35 -3.41 5.25
CA VAL A 64 -11.96 -4.58 5.88
C VAL A 64 -13.43 -4.27 6.18
N GLY A 65 -14.35 -5.06 5.64
CA GLY A 65 -15.79 -4.90 5.88
C GLY A 65 -16.34 -3.51 5.53
N GLY A 66 -15.81 -2.88 4.47
CA GLY A 66 -16.21 -1.54 4.03
C GLY A 66 -15.60 -0.38 4.82
N LYS A 67 -14.69 -0.65 5.77
CA LYS A 67 -14.00 0.37 6.56
C LYS A 67 -12.49 0.29 6.33
N TRP A 68 -11.82 1.43 6.39
CA TRP A 68 -10.36 1.49 6.38
C TRP A 68 -9.84 1.31 7.81
N MET A 69 -9.05 0.25 8.00
CA MET A 69 -8.50 -0.14 9.30
C MET A 69 -6.98 -0.10 9.23
N LYS A 70 -6.35 0.57 10.19
CA LYS A 70 -4.89 0.65 10.25
C LYS A 70 -4.26 -0.74 10.46
N VAL A 71 -3.32 -1.11 9.61
CA VAL A 71 -2.50 -2.32 9.76
C VAL A 71 -1.52 -2.08 10.92
N ARG A 72 -1.80 -2.71 12.06
CA ARG A 72 -0.99 -2.52 13.28
C ARG A 72 0.39 -3.16 13.12
N GLY A 73 1.40 -2.47 13.64
CA GLY A 73 2.80 -2.94 13.57
C GLY A 73 3.43 -2.84 12.18
N PHE A 74 2.71 -2.30 11.18
CA PHE A 74 3.22 -2.14 9.83
C PHE A 74 3.33 -0.67 9.43
N THR A 75 4.53 -0.30 8.97
CA THR A 75 4.79 0.95 8.26
C THR A 75 5.74 0.68 7.09
N VAL A 76 5.53 1.44 6.03
CA VAL A 76 6.39 1.48 4.85
C VAL A 76 7.65 2.27 5.19
N LYS A 77 8.81 1.69 4.89
CA LYS A 77 10.13 2.29 5.17
C LYS A 77 10.73 2.99 3.95
N SER A 78 10.22 2.68 2.76
CA SER A 78 10.59 3.33 1.51
C SER A 78 10.50 4.83 1.68
N LYS A 79 11.58 5.51 1.32
CA LYS A 79 11.62 6.96 1.30
C LYS A 79 11.40 7.41 -0.14
N ASN A 80 10.58 8.43 -0.32
CA ASN A 80 10.54 9.14 -1.59
C ASN A 80 11.86 9.90 -1.72
N LEU A 81 12.83 9.31 -2.41
CA LEU A 81 14.04 9.99 -2.83
C LEU A 81 13.62 10.95 -3.95
N ASN A 82 13.70 12.25 -3.67
CA ASN A 82 13.44 13.30 -4.66
C ASN A 82 14.51 13.26 -5.75
#